data_AF-A0A929YTH8-F1
#
_entry.id   AF-A0A929YTH8-F1
#
_cell.length_a   1.000
_cell.length_b   1.000
_cell.length_c   1.000
_cell.angle_alpha   90.00
_cell.angle_beta   90.00
_cell.angle_gamma   90.00
#
_symmetry.space_group_name_H-M   'P 1'
#
loop_
_entity.id
_entity.type
_entity.pdbx_description
1 polymer ?
#
loop_
_entity_poly.entity_id
_entity_poly.type
_entity_poly.pdbx_seq_one_letter_code
_entity_poly.pdbx_strand_id
1 'polypeptide(L)'
;MDRNQYINSYIKDKYDRLGLLLPKGLKNDLMALCGDLNISANEYIKSLIVNDLQGGKSVLFSNNGHGTLDKELLDKWQIPNKYRPMIEVASYSKDDGYFVRLKDGYINDATGTRIIHVNKLSEMRLTINKSHKVNL
;
A
#
# COMPACT_ATOMS: atom_id res chain seq x y z
N MET A 1 -42.48 1.58 0.37
CA MET A 1 -41.05 1.95 0.24
C MET A 1 -40.50 1.18 -0.94
N ASP A 2 -39.91 1.85 -1.93
CA ASP A 2 -39.34 1.17 -3.09
C ASP A 2 -38.16 0.27 -2.66
N ARG A 3 -37.96 -0.87 -3.34
CA ARG A 3 -36.91 -1.85 -3.00
C ARG A 3 -35.52 -1.19 -2.99
N ASN A 4 -35.28 -0.25 -3.90
CA ASN A 4 -34.03 0.51 -3.93
C ASN A 4 -33.88 1.45 -2.73
N GLN A 5 -34.97 2.09 -2.29
CA GLN A 5 -34.95 2.93 -1.09
C GLN A 5 -34.66 2.10 0.16
N TYR A 6 -35.28 0.92 0.29
CA TYR A 6 -35.01 0.01 1.40
C TYR A 6 -33.54 -0.44 1.45
N ILE A 7 -32.97 -0.89 0.32
CA ILE A 7 -31.58 -1.32 0.24
C ILE A 7 -30.63 -0.18 0.61
N ASN A 8 -30.88 1.03 0.10
CA ASN A 8 -30.05 2.19 0.41
C ASN A 8 -30.11 2.59 1.89
N SER A 9 -31.30 2.57 2.49
CA SER A 9 -31.47 2.82 3.93
C SER A 9 -30.80 1.76 4.78
N TYR A 10 -30.94 0.49 4.42
CA TYR A 10 -30.31 -0.63 5.13
C TYR A 10 -28.78 -0.54 5.07
N ILE A 11 -28.21 -0.25 3.89
CA ILE A 11 -26.76 -0.08 3.74
C ILE A 11 -26.27 1.08 4.60
N LYS A 12 -26.96 2.22 4.59
CA LYS A 12 -26.60 3.41 5.35
C LYS A 12 -26.64 3.18 6.87
N ASP A 13 -27.58 2.37 7.35
CA ASP A 13 -27.75 2.08 8.77
C ASP A 13 -26.75 1.05 9.30
N LYS A 14 -26.31 0.11 8.46
CA LYS A 14 -25.51 -1.06 8.88
C LYS A 14 -24.04 -1.02 8.45
N TYR A 15 -23.66 -0.18 7.51
CA TYR A 15 -22.32 -0.22 6.91
C TYR A 15 -21.75 1.18 6.67
N ASP A 16 -20.47 1.33 6.99
CA ASP A 16 -19.67 2.45 6.52
C ASP A 16 -19.22 2.22 5.08
N ARG A 17 -19.28 3.27 4.25
CA ARG A 17 -18.79 3.22 2.86
C ARG A 17 -17.34 3.68 2.81
N LEU A 18 -16.48 2.84 2.24
CA LEU A 18 -15.08 3.17 1.98
C LEU A 18 -14.86 3.35 0.47
N GLY A 19 -14.44 4.55 0.05
CA GLY A 19 -13.99 4.81 -1.32
C GLY A 19 -12.51 4.48 -1.48
N LEU A 20 -12.16 3.73 -2.52
CA LEU A 20 -10.77 3.36 -2.82
C LEU A 20 -10.34 3.90 -4.18
N LEU A 21 -9.21 4.59 -4.20
CA LEU A 21 -8.53 4.99 -5.42
C LEU A 21 -7.51 3.91 -5.79
N LEU A 22 -7.69 3.32 -6.97
CA LEU A 22 -6.79 2.29 -7.49
C LEU A 22 -6.08 2.80 -8.74
N PRO A 23 -4.80 2.46 -8.96
CA PRO A 23 -4.12 2.67 -10.23
C PRO A 23 -4.92 2.07 -11.39
N LYS A 24 -4.80 2.72 -12.56
CA LYS A 24 -5.46 2.26 -13.78
C LYS A 24 -4.99 0.82 -14.10
N GLY A 25 -5.95 -0.08 -14.33
CA GLY A 25 -5.69 -1.51 -14.59
C GLY A 25 -5.85 -2.39 -13.35
N LEU A 26 -5.43 -1.92 -12.17
CA LEU A 26 -5.43 -2.74 -10.95
C LEU A 26 -6.82 -3.24 -10.55
N LYS A 27 -7.86 -2.45 -10.81
CA LYS A 27 -9.25 -2.89 -10.60
C LYS A 27 -9.58 -4.15 -11.41
N ASN A 28 -9.11 -4.24 -12.66
CA ASN A 28 -9.41 -5.39 -13.51
C ASN A 28 -8.68 -6.64 -13.00
N ASP A 29 -7.42 -6.50 -12.60
CA ASP A 29 -6.63 -7.59 -12.02
C ASP A 29 -7.27 -8.10 -10.72
N LEU A 30 -7.72 -7.18 -9.86
CA LEU A 30 -8.46 -7.53 -8.63
C LEU A 30 -9.75 -8.29 -8.95
N MET A 31 -10.52 -7.83 -9.94
CA MET A 31 -11.78 -8.49 -10.32
C MET A 31 -11.54 -9.88 -10.92
N ALA A 32 -10.47 -10.07 -11.69
CA ALA A 32 -10.08 -11.39 -12.20
C ALA A 32 -9.74 -12.35 -11.06
N LEU A 33 -8.87 -11.92 -10.14
CA LEU A 33 -8.51 -12.69 -8.95
C LEU A 33 -9.74 -13.08 -8.11
N CYS A 34 -10.64 -12.12 -7.86
CA CYS A 34 -11.87 -12.38 -7.12
C CYS A 34 -12.81 -13.35 -7.86
N GLY A 35 -12.85 -13.28 -9.20
CA GLY A 35 -13.58 -14.22 -10.04
C GLY A 35 -13.08 -15.66 -9.90
N ASP A 36 -11.77 -15.85 -9.96
CA ASP A 36 -11.13 -17.17 -9.78
C ASP A 36 -11.38 -17.75 -8.38
N LEU A 37 -11.41 -16.89 -7.37
CA LEU A 37 -11.70 -17.25 -5.98
C LEU A 37 -13.20 -17.38 -5.66
N ASN A 38 -14.09 -17.03 -6.60
CA ASN A 38 -15.55 -16.99 -6.42
C ASN A 38 -16.00 -16.15 -5.21
N ILE A 39 -15.36 -14.99 -5.00
CA ILE A 39 -15.68 -14.04 -3.93
C ILE A 39 -15.88 -12.63 -4.49
N SER A 40 -16.57 -11.76 -3.74
CA SER A 40 -16.67 -10.36 -4.13
C SER A 40 -15.41 -9.57 -3.75
N ALA A 41 -15.06 -8.55 -4.52
CA ALA A 41 -13.96 -7.63 -4.17
C ALA A 41 -14.16 -6.97 -2.79
N ASN A 42 -15.41 -6.70 -2.41
CA ASN A 42 -15.72 -6.16 -1.09
C ASN A 42 -15.40 -7.15 0.03
N GLU A 43 -15.78 -8.43 -0.14
CA GLU A 43 -15.44 -9.46 0.85
C GLU A 43 -13.93 -9.67 0.92
N TYR A 44 -13.24 -9.72 -0.22
CA TYR A 44 -11.78 -9.84 -0.26
C TYR A 44 -11.09 -8.72 0.55
N ILE A 45 -11.42 -7.45 0.27
CA ILE A 45 -10.82 -6.30 0.97
C ILE A 45 -11.20 -6.31 2.46
N LYS A 46 -12.46 -6.60 2.79
CA LYS A 46 -12.92 -6.71 4.17
C LYS A 46 -12.16 -7.81 4.93
N SER A 47 -11.96 -8.98 4.33
CA SER A 47 -11.22 -10.07 4.95
C SER A 47 -9.76 -9.69 5.22
N LEU A 48 -9.11 -8.97 4.30
CA LEU A 48 -7.75 -8.46 4.51
C LEU A 48 -7.70 -7.48 5.70
N ILE A 49 -8.63 -6.52 5.77
CA ILE A 49 -8.71 -5.55 6.87
C ILE A 49 -8.94 -6.28 8.20
N VAL A 50 -9.90 -7.21 8.26
CA VAL A 50 -10.21 -7.96 9.48
C VAL A 50 -9.00 -8.78 9.95
N ASN A 51 -8.28 -9.41 9.02
CA ASN A 51 -7.07 -10.17 9.34
C ASN A 51 -5.98 -9.28 9.96
N ASP A 52 -5.69 -8.14 9.32
CA ASP A 52 -4.73 -7.14 9.84
C ASP A 52 -5.12 -6.63 11.24
N LEU A 53 -6.41 -6.37 11.47
CA LEU A 53 -6.91 -5.89 12.76
C LEU A 53 -6.86 -6.96 13.86
N GLN A 54 -7.23 -8.21 13.57
CA GLN A 54 -7.19 -9.31 14.53
C GLN A 54 -5.75 -9.67 14.92
N GLY A 55 -4.82 -9.62 13.96
CA GLY A 55 -3.40 -9.87 14.21
C GLY A 55 -2.67 -8.72 14.91
N GLY A 56 -3.30 -7.54 15.02
CA GLY A 56 -2.69 -6.33 15.59
C GLY A 56 -1.47 -5.82 14.81
N LYS A 57 -1.22 -6.36 13.62
CA LYS A 57 -0.08 -6.06 12.75
C LYS A 57 -0.55 -6.13 11.31
N SER A 58 -0.32 -5.05 10.55
CA SER A 58 -0.65 -5.06 9.14
C SER A 58 0.33 -5.91 8.35
N VAL A 59 -0.16 -6.75 7.42
CA VAL A 59 0.67 -7.52 6.48
C VAL A 59 1.70 -6.64 5.77
N LEU A 60 1.36 -5.39 5.46
CA LEU A 60 2.28 -4.40 4.86
C LEU A 60 3.54 -4.17 5.70
N PHE A 61 3.41 -4.18 7.03
CA PHE A 61 4.51 -3.93 7.97
C PHE A 61 5.08 -5.20 8.59
N SER A 62 4.31 -6.28 8.64
CA SER A 62 4.73 -7.58 9.15
C SER A 62 5.91 -8.15 8.37
N ASN A 63 5.89 -8.04 7.04
CA ASN A 63 6.94 -8.57 6.17
C ASN A 63 8.04 -7.54 5.87
N ASN A 64 7.69 -6.24 5.84
CA ASN A 64 8.55 -5.22 5.26
C ASN A 64 8.86 -4.02 6.19
N GLY A 65 8.25 -3.96 7.37
CA GLY A 65 8.27 -2.81 8.28
C GLY A 65 9.10 -2.96 9.56
N HIS A 66 9.64 -4.16 9.82
CA HIS A 66 10.55 -4.45 10.92
C HIS A 66 11.97 -4.63 10.38
N GLY A 67 12.84 -3.65 10.58
CA GLY A 67 14.24 -3.74 10.18
C GLY A 67 14.99 -2.41 10.26
N THR A 68 16.31 -2.51 10.26
CA THR A 68 17.22 -1.36 10.08
C THR A 68 17.52 -1.18 8.60
N LEU A 69 17.79 0.06 8.18
CA LEU A 69 18.25 0.35 6.82
C LEU A 69 19.54 -0.43 6.50
N ASP A 70 19.45 -1.42 5.63
CA ASP A 70 20.61 -2.09 5.06
C ASP A 70 21.22 -1.19 3.96
N LYS A 71 22.43 -0.69 4.23
CA LYS A 71 23.14 0.20 3.30
C LYS A 71 23.59 -0.53 2.04
N GLU A 72 23.93 -1.82 2.15
CA GLU A 72 24.37 -2.62 1.00
C GLU A 72 23.23 -2.82 0.00
N LEU A 73 22.00 -2.93 0.51
CA LEU A 73 20.79 -3.04 -0.28
C LEU A 73 20.56 -1.76 -1.12
N LEU A 74 20.79 -0.58 -0.52
CA LEU A 74 20.72 0.69 -1.24
C LEU A 74 21.80 0.84 -2.32
N ASP A 75 23.00 0.29 -2.09
CA ASP A 75 24.07 0.23 -3.09
C ASP A 75 23.69 -0.70 -4.25
N LYS A 76 23.20 -1.91 -3.96
CA LYS A 76 22.70 -2.86 -4.95
C LYS A 76 21.57 -2.27 -5.79
N TRP A 77 20.69 -1.51 -5.16
CA TRP A 77 19.62 -0.79 -5.83
C TRP A 77 20.05 0.52 -6.46
N GLN A 78 21.34 0.87 -6.40
CA GLN A 78 21.93 2.09 -6.96
C GLN A 78 21.14 3.35 -6.58
N ILE A 79 20.72 3.45 -5.31
CA ILE A 79 20.03 4.65 -4.81
C ILE A 79 21.06 5.76 -4.61
N PRO A 80 20.88 6.94 -5.25
CA PRO A 80 21.80 8.06 -5.09
C PRO A 80 21.94 8.52 -3.64
N ASN A 81 23.16 8.87 -3.22
CA ASN A 81 23.47 9.26 -1.84
C ASN A 81 22.58 10.39 -1.29
N LYS A 82 22.16 11.33 -2.15
CA LYS A 82 21.27 12.44 -1.75
C LYS A 82 19.91 12.00 -1.23
N TYR A 83 19.43 10.80 -1.60
CA TYR A 83 18.13 10.26 -1.17
C TYR A 83 18.24 9.30 0.02
N ARG A 84 19.43 8.81 0.36
CA ARG A 84 19.59 7.86 1.47
C ARG A 84 19.20 8.44 2.84
N PRO A 85 19.48 9.72 3.16
CA PRO A 85 19.10 10.30 4.44
C PRO A 85 17.60 10.33 4.74
N MET A 86 16.73 10.32 3.72
CA MET A 86 15.27 10.30 3.91
C MET A 86 14.68 8.89 4.09
N ILE A 87 15.48 7.84 3.83
CA ILE A 87 15.01 6.46 3.95
C ILE A 87 15.19 5.99 5.39
N GLU A 88 14.11 5.43 5.96
CA GLU A 88 14.09 4.85 7.30
C GLU A 88 14.27 3.33 7.23
N VAL A 89 13.51 2.68 6.34
CA VAL A 89 13.50 1.23 6.14
C VAL A 89 13.50 0.94 4.64
N ALA A 90 14.24 -0.09 4.23
CA ALA A 90 14.22 -0.62 2.88
C ALA A 90 14.31 -2.14 2.91
N SER A 91 13.48 -2.82 2.14
CA SER A 91 13.42 -4.28 2.09
C SER A 91 12.91 -4.78 0.73
N TYR A 92 13.24 -6.02 0.39
CA TYR A 92 12.72 -6.69 -0.80
C TYR A 92 12.46 -8.16 -0.52
N SER A 93 11.30 -8.62 -0.95
CA SER A 93 10.98 -10.04 -1.06
C SER A 93 10.46 -10.35 -2.48
N LYS A 94 10.54 -11.62 -2.89
CA LYS A 94 10.01 -12.03 -4.20
C LYS A 94 8.49 -11.92 -4.24
N ASP A 95 7.83 -12.12 -3.11
CA ASP A 95 6.37 -12.18 -3.00
C ASP A 95 5.76 -10.78 -2.82
N ASP A 96 6.41 -9.90 -2.05
CA ASP A 96 5.91 -8.56 -1.75
C ASP A 96 6.58 -7.46 -2.59
N GLY A 97 7.67 -7.74 -3.30
CA GLY A 97 8.38 -6.74 -4.10
C GLY A 97 9.23 -5.79 -3.25
N TYR A 98 9.39 -4.55 -3.73
CA TYR A 98 10.24 -3.53 -3.11
C TYR A 98 9.43 -2.67 -2.13
N PHE A 99 9.93 -2.55 -0.92
CA PHE A 99 9.34 -1.70 0.11
C PHE A 99 10.36 -0.69 0.63
N VAL A 100 9.91 0.56 0.74
CA VAL A 100 10.66 1.65 1.35
C VAL A 100 9.73 2.45 2.25
N ARG A 101 10.14 2.66 3.50
CA ARG A 101 9.53 3.63 4.41
C ARG A 101 10.42 4.86 4.53
N LEU A 102 9.85 6.03 4.27
CA LEU A 102 10.51 7.32 4.47
C LEU A 102 10.44 7.73 5.95
N LYS A 103 11.43 8.49 6.40
CA LYS A 103 11.47 9.07 7.75
C LYS A 103 10.31 10.03 7.99
N ASP A 104 10.05 10.31 9.27
CA ASP A 104 9.10 11.36 9.65
C ASP A 104 9.43 12.69 8.99
N GLY A 105 8.38 13.38 8.53
CA GLY A 105 8.51 14.64 7.79
C GLY A 105 8.87 14.49 6.30
N TYR A 106 8.87 13.27 5.74
CA TYR A 106 9.02 13.05 4.29
C TYR A 106 7.80 12.34 3.70
N ILE A 107 7.44 12.66 2.45
CA ILE A 107 6.41 11.94 1.69
C ILE A 107 6.88 11.70 0.25
N ASN A 108 6.17 10.81 -0.46
CA ASN A 108 6.29 10.67 -1.92
C ASN A 108 5.08 11.28 -2.65
N ASP A 109 5.31 11.87 -3.81
CA ASP A 109 4.26 12.50 -4.62
C ASP A 109 3.26 11.50 -5.22
N ALA A 110 3.61 10.21 -5.27
CA ALA A 110 2.76 9.19 -5.90
C ALA A 110 1.54 8.84 -5.03
N THR A 111 1.71 8.84 -3.71
CA THR A 111 0.65 8.47 -2.75
C THR A 111 0.37 9.55 -1.71
N GLY A 112 1.25 10.56 -1.58
CA GLY A 112 1.20 11.52 -0.49
C GLY A 112 1.57 10.93 0.87
N THR A 113 2.14 9.71 0.90
CA THR A 113 2.47 9.00 2.14
C THR A 113 3.97 8.77 2.29
N ARG A 114 4.37 8.20 3.43
CA ARG A 114 5.74 7.76 3.70
C ARG A 114 6.09 6.40 3.09
N ILE A 115 5.12 5.70 2.49
CA ILE A 115 5.27 4.32 2.04
C ILE A 115 5.43 4.28 0.53
N ILE A 116 6.46 3.57 0.10
CA ILE A 116 6.69 3.20 -1.30
C ILE A 116 6.69 1.68 -1.35
N HIS A 117 5.68 1.09 -1.97
CA HIS A 117 5.54 -0.35 -2.12
C HIS A 117 5.20 -0.68 -3.57
N VAL A 118 6.14 -1.28 -4.28
CA VAL A 118 6.05 -1.50 -5.74
C VAL A 118 6.79 -2.78 -6.15
N ASN A 119 6.38 -3.37 -7.27
CA ASN A 119 6.94 -4.64 -7.74
C ASN A 119 8.23 -4.47 -8.56
N LYS A 120 8.49 -3.27 -9.09
CA LYS A 120 9.63 -3.00 -9.99
C LYS A 120 10.62 -2.02 -9.37
N LEU A 121 11.90 -2.34 -9.49
CA LEU A 121 13.00 -1.49 -9.02
C LEU A 121 12.96 -0.08 -9.66
N SER A 122 12.61 0.00 -10.95
CA SER A 122 12.52 1.26 -11.68
C SER A 122 11.43 2.18 -11.12
N GLU A 123 10.28 1.63 -10.76
CA GLU A 123 9.18 2.36 -10.13
C GLU A 123 9.58 2.83 -8.74
N MET A 124 10.28 1.99 -7.97
CA MET A 124 10.76 2.35 -6.64
C MET A 124 11.71 3.55 -6.71
N ARG A 125 12.71 3.49 -7.62
CA ARG A 125 13.65 4.60 -7.85
C ARG A 125 12.93 5.88 -8.29
N LEU A 126 11.96 5.76 -9.19
CA LEU A 126 11.18 6.91 -9.66
C LEU A 126 10.40 7.57 -8.51
N THR A 127 9.78 6.77 -7.64
CA THR A 127 9.02 7.28 -6.49
C THR A 127 9.94 7.90 -5.43
N ILE A 128 11.11 7.31 -5.18
CA ILE A 128 12.17 7.91 -4.34
C ILE A 128 12.59 9.28 -4.88
N ASN A 129 12.80 9.40 -6.20
CA ASN A 129 13.19 10.66 -6.82
C ASN A 129 12.13 11.76 -6.67
N LYS A 130 10.86 11.36 -6.54
CA LYS A 130 9.69 12.22 -6.30
C LYS A 130 9.29 12.27 -4.82
N SER A 131 10.24 12.03 -3.92
CA SER A 131 10.03 12.14 -2.49
C SER A 131 10.70 13.40 -1.95
N HIS A 132 10.03 14.06 -1.01
CA HIS A 132 10.47 15.36 -0.51
C HIS A 132 10.11 15.53 0.98
N LYS A 133 10.79 16.49 1.62
CA LYS A 133 10.49 16.87 3.01
C LYS A 133 9.27 17.78 3.03
N VAL A 134 8.31 17.48 3.88
CA VAL A 134 7.16 18.35 4.17
C VAL A 134 7.41 19.10 5.47
N ASN A 135 7.08 20.39 5.45
CA ASN A 135 6.96 21.16 6.68
C ASN A 135 5.57 20.86 7.25
N LEU A 136 5.53 20.08 8.33
CA LEU A 136 4.33 19.86 9.13
C LEU A 136 4.04 21.10 9.99
#